data_AF-A0A4P6DBB5-F1
#
_entry.id   AF-A0A4P6DBB5-F1
#
_cell.length_a   1.000
_cell.length_b   1.000
_cell.length_c   1.000
_cell.angle_alpha   90.00
_cell.angle_beta   90.00
_cell.angle_gamma   90.00
#
_symmetry.space_group_name_H-M   'P 1'
#
loop_
_entity.id
_entity.type
_entity.pdbx_description
1 polymer ?
#
loop_
_entity_poly.entity_id
_entity_poly.type
_entity_poly.pdbx_seq_one_letter_code
_entity_poly.pdbx_strand_id
1 'polypeptide(L)'
;IFPPPEDNIRNAVINACRVHSNLVQLVNGTLTFKKSSVTQAANLSEHKDILSEESICKVVPVIMLQLYINPCLHLFVTPALVLFSFKPAKKLFGGSVQDAFTYITQVFKYEFVTLNNVDGKDLYNEALMFLRDAQCVNDKQGEFGSNNKVILILLHLLQPFVTGYRIVVITLLEMCKRNMQGTPTEILLYSQKVAQKGLAQGLVHPYCLSRDMLKNALFSFCILKYITKNETNGEIRYLPNEKLLRQLACFLDQEVVENSQKEPKCRL
;
A
#
# COMPACT_ATOMS: atom_id res chain seq x y z
N ILE A 1 4.69 38.29 8.46
CA ILE A 1 4.57 36.89 8.91
C ILE A 1 5.91 36.54 9.55
N PHE A 2 5.98 36.59 10.87
CA PHE A 2 7.21 36.26 11.59
C PHE A 2 7.53 34.77 11.37
N PRO A 3 8.81 34.38 11.17
CA PRO A 3 9.16 32.98 11.20
C PRO A 3 8.79 32.43 12.59
N PRO A 4 8.29 31.18 12.69
CA PRO A 4 8.06 30.58 13.99
C PRO A 4 9.38 30.58 14.79
N PRO A 5 9.35 30.89 16.09
CA PRO A 5 10.56 30.93 16.90
C PRO A 5 11.26 29.56 16.86
N GLU A 6 12.57 29.55 16.63
CA GLU A 6 13.38 28.33 16.46
C GLU A 6 13.20 27.32 17.61
N ASP A 7 12.89 27.80 18.81
CA ASP A 7 12.58 26.99 19.99
C ASP A 7 11.35 26.09 19.80
N ASN A 8 10.37 26.50 18.98
CA ASN A 8 9.18 25.71 18.73
C ASN A 8 9.51 24.48 17.86
N ILE A 9 10.35 24.66 16.84
CA ILE A 9 10.79 23.55 15.97
C ILE A 9 11.69 22.60 16.74
N ARG A 10 12.65 23.13 17.52
CA ARG A 10 13.56 22.31 18.33
C ARG A 10 12.79 21.47 19.34
N ASN A 11 11.83 22.06 20.05
CA ASN A 11 11.01 21.34 21.02
C ASN A 11 10.09 20.32 20.35
N ALA A 12 9.53 20.63 19.18
CA ALA A 12 8.75 19.67 18.40
C ALA A 12 9.60 18.47 17.96
N VAL A 13 10.83 18.70 17.48
CA VAL A 13 11.78 17.62 17.12
C VAL A 13 12.14 16.78 18.33
N ILE A 14 12.47 17.39 19.49
CA ILE A 14 12.80 16.66 20.72
C ILE A 14 11.60 15.82 21.20
N ASN A 15 10.39 16.37 21.13
CA ASN A 15 9.17 15.65 21.52
C ASN A 15 8.88 14.48 20.57
N ALA A 16 9.03 14.66 19.25
CA ALA A 16 8.91 13.58 18.28
C ALA A 16 9.98 12.49 18.53
N CYS A 17 11.23 12.89 18.82
CA CYS A 17 12.30 11.95 19.17
C CYS A 17 12.02 11.17 20.46
N ARG A 18 11.33 11.77 21.44
CA ARG A 18 10.89 11.09 22.65
C ARG A 18 9.85 9.99 22.36
N VAL A 19 8.86 10.29 21.51
CA VAL A 19 7.85 9.32 21.07
C VAL A 19 8.51 8.13 20.37
N HIS A 20 9.56 8.38 19.59
CA HIS A 20 10.33 7.36 18.87
C HIS A 20 11.67 7.04 19.53
N SER A 21 11.78 7.18 20.86
CA SER A 21 13.04 6.97 21.60
C SER A 21 13.61 5.55 21.49
N ASN A 22 12.79 4.63 21.02
CA ASN A 22 13.15 3.26 20.67
C ASN A 22 13.95 3.18 19.35
N LEU A 23 13.75 4.11 18.42
CA LEU A 23 14.33 4.10 17.08
C LEU A 23 15.46 5.13 16.93
N VAL A 24 15.32 6.28 17.59
CA VAL A 24 16.24 7.41 17.46
C VAL A 24 16.74 7.88 18.81
N GLN A 25 17.93 8.46 18.82
CA GLN A 25 18.54 9.09 19.98
C GLN A 25 19.23 10.39 19.56
N LEU A 26 19.16 11.38 20.43
CA LEU A 26 19.88 12.63 20.26
C LEU A 26 21.24 12.50 20.95
N VAL A 27 22.32 12.45 20.18
CA VAL A 27 23.70 12.39 20.70
C VAL A 27 24.40 13.69 20.32
N ASN A 28 24.81 14.47 21.32
CA ASN A 28 25.50 15.76 21.14
C ASN A 28 24.74 16.73 20.19
N GLY A 29 23.42 16.78 20.29
CA GLY A 29 22.57 17.62 19.43
C GLY A 29 22.38 17.09 18.01
N THR A 30 22.99 15.95 17.65
CA THR A 30 22.74 15.26 16.38
C THR A 30 21.76 14.12 16.57
N LEU A 31 20.71 14.09 15.74
CA LEU A 31 19.77 12.98 15.72
C LEU A 31 20.41 11.78 15.04
N THR A 32 20.48 10.66 15.74
CA THR A 32 21.07 9.42 15.24
C THR A 32 20.10 8.27 15.43
N PHE A 33 20.10 7.31 14.52
CA PHE A 33 19.37 6.06 14.74
C PHE A 33 20.07 5.25 15.82
N LYS A 34 19.30 4.69 16.76
CA LYS A 34 19.82 3.67 17.66
C LYS A 34 20.23 2.48 16.80
N LYS A 35 21.50 2.09 16.84
CA LYS A 35 21.93 0.82 16.26
C LYS A 35 21.09 -0.26 16.95
N SER A 36 20.36 -1.05 16.16
CA SER A 36 19.57 -2.17 16.67
C SER A 36 20.52 -3.20 17.28
N SER A 37 20.84 -3.05 18.57
CA SER A 37 21.14 -4.19 19.41
C SER A 37 19.83 -4.96 19.49
N VAL A 38 19.80 -6.15 18.88
CA VAL A 38 18.97 -7.38 19.03
C VAL A 38 17.76 -7.42 20.01
N THR A 39 17.53 -6.43 20.86
CA THR A 39 16.65 -6.46 22.03
C THR A 39 15.45 -5.51 21.98
N GLN A 40 14.95 -5.13 20.79
CA GLN A 40 13.55 -4.73 20.64
C GLN A 40 12.73 -5.81 19.93
N ALA A 41 13.05 -7.05 20.26
CA ALA A 41 12.15 -8.18 20.12
C ALA A 41 10.92 -7.96 21.01
N ALA A 42 10.01 -7.08 20.60
CA ALA A 42 8.64 -7.15 21.06
C ALA A 42 8.15 -8.57 20.78
N ASN A 43 8.01 -9.40 21.81
CA ASN A 43 7.49 -10.78 21.79
C ASN A 43 7.44 -11.41 20.39
N LEU A 44 8.62 -11.71 19.81
CA LEU A 44 8.76 -12.21 18.44
C LEU A 44 8.21 -13.64 18.27
N SER A 45 7.68 -14.25 19.32
CA SER A 45 7.04 -15.57 19.30
C SER A 45 5.92 -15.67 18.27
N GLU A 46 5.20 -14.57 17.97
CA GLU A 46 4.13 -14.58 16.96
C GLU A 46 4.63 -14.53 15.51
N HIS A 47 5.93 -14.28 15.27
CA HIS A 47 6.51 -14.13 13.93
C HIS A 47 7.63 -15.12 13.61
N LYS A 48 8.06 -15.96 14.57
CA LYS A 48 9.05 -17.02 14.32
C LYS A 48 8.59 -18.02 13.25
N ASP A 49 7.28 -18.25 13.13
CA ASP A 49 6.72 -19.13 12.10
C ASP A 49 6.73 -18.51 10.68
N ILE A 50 7.02 -17.21 10.56
CA ILE A 50 6.93 -16.43 9.31
C ILE A 50 8.28 -15.85 8.89
N LEU A 51 9.23 -15.60 9.79
CA LEU A 51 10.55 -15.05 9.45
C LEU A 51 11.63 -15.60 10.37
N SER A 52 12.85 -15.78 9.85
CA SER A 52 14.03 -16.06 10.67
C SER A 52 14.41 -14.84 11.52
N GLU A 53 15.08 -15.04 12.66
CA GLU A 53 15.47 -13.95 13.57
C GLU A 53 16.33 -12.87 12.86
N GLU A 54 17.18 -13.28 11.92
CA GLU A 54 17.96 -12.36 11.08
C GLU A 54 17.07 -11.55 10.12
N SER A 55 16.05 -12.18 9.55
CA SER A 55 15.12 -11.52 8.62
C SER A 55 14.21 -10.53 9.35
N ILE A 56 13.79 -10.87 10.56
CA ILE A 56 12.98 -10.00 11.44
C ILE A 56 13.70 -8.66 11.66
N CYS A 57 15.00 -8.70 11.96
CA CYS A 57 15.80 -7.48 12.22
C CYS A 57 15.89 -6.55 11.01
N LYS A 58 15.74 -7.07 9.78
CA LYS A 58 15.76 -6.29 8.53
C LYS A 58 14.36 -5.84 8.11
N VAL A 59 13.35 -6.68 8.32
CA VAL A 59 11.98 -6.51 7.81
C VAL A 59 11.13 -5.62 8.72
N VAL A 60 11.18 -5.84 10.04
CA VAL A 60 10.33 -5.12 11.00
C VAL A 60 10.52 -3.60 10.93
N PRO A 61 11.76 -3.06 10.87
CA PRO A 61 11.95 -1.61 10.75
C PRO A 61 11.31 -1.02 9.49
N VAL A 62 11.37 -1.74 8.35
CA VAL A 62 10.77 -1.29 7.08
C VAL A 62 9.24 -1.28 7.19
N ILE A 63 8.64 -2.30 7.81
CA ILE A 63 7.19 -2.34 8.05
C ILE A 63 6.78 -1.16 8.96
N MET A 64 7.51 -0.93 10.04
CA MET A 64 7.23 0.16 10.98
C MET A 64 7.33 1.53 10.30
N LEU A 65 8.37 1.77 9.50
CA LEU A 65 8.50 3.00 8.71
C LEU A 65 7.32 3.20 7.76
N GLN A 66 6.86 2.14 7.12
CA GLN A 66 5.76 2.23 6.17
C GLN A 66 4.43 2.66 6.83
N LEU A 67 4.20 2.29 8.09
CA LEU A 67 3.03 2.74 8.86
C LEU A 67 3.03 4.27 9.05
N TYR A 68 4.21 4.89 9.22
CA TYR A 68 4.35 6.35 9.31
C TYR A 68 4.31 7.04 7.96
N ILE A 69 4.67 6.35 6.88
CA ILE A 69 4.65 6.90 5.52
C ILE A 69 3.21 7.12 5.06
N ASN A 70 2.25 6.25 5.40
CA ASN A 70 0.86 6.32 4.89
C ASN A 70 0.20 7.71 5.12
N PRO A 71 0.25 8.33 6.32
CA PRO A 71 -0.17 9.73 6.51
C PRO A 71 0.62 10.75 5.67
N CYS A 72 1.91 10.53 5.43
CA CYS A 72 2.73 11.40 4.56
C CYS A 72 2.40 11.24 3.07
N LEU A 73 1.78 10.13 2.65
CA LEU A 73 1.36 9.90 1.27
C LEU A 73 0.10 10.69 0.88
N HIS A 74 -0.55 11.37 1.83
CA HIS A 74 -1.85 12.01 1.60
C HIS A 74 -1.89 12.90 0.35
N LEU A 75 -0.81 13.65 0.07
CA LEU A 75 -0.72 14.51 -1.11
C LEU A 75 -0.57 13.75 -2.44
N PHE A 76 -0.08 12.51 -2.41
CA PHE A 76 0.34 11.76 -3.59
C PHE A 76 -0.54 10.55 -3.91
N VAL A 77 -1.30 10.02 -2.94
CA VAL A 77 -2.16 8.85 -3.16
C VAL A 77 -3.17 9.10 -4.26
N THR A 78 -3.93 10.20 -4.19
CA THR A 78 -4.98 10.51 -5.16
C THR A 78 -4.45 10.66 -6.59
N PRO A 79 -3.43 11.51 -6.85
CA PRO A 79 -2.85 11.59 -8.20
C PRO A 79 -2.20 10.28 -8.65
N ALA A 80 -1.60 9.50 -7.74
CA ALA A 80 -1.09 8.18 -8.09
C ALA A 80 -2.21 7.21 -8.50
N LEU A 81 -3.34 7.20 -7.80
CA LEU A 81 -4.50 6.35 -8.13
C LEU A 81 -5.14 6.76 -9.46
N VAL A 82 -5.16 8.05 -9.79
CA VAL A 82 -5.59 8.53 -11.12
C VAL A 82 -4.70 7.95 -12.21
N LEU A 83 -3.37 8.10 -12.09
CA LEU A 83 -2.42 7.52 -13.06
C LEU A 83 -2.54 6.00 -13.15
N PHE A 84 -2.68 5.33 -12.00
CA PHE A 84 -2.90 3.89 -11.92
C PHE A 84 -4.20 3.48 -12.61
N SER A 85 -5.18 4.36 -12.77
CA SER A 85 -6.45 4.02 -13.41
C SER A 85 -6.41 4.01 -14.94
N PHE A 86 -5.33 4.50 -15.57
CA PHE A 86 -5.27 4.70 -17.03
C PHE A 86 -5.30 3.38 -17.82
N LYS A 87 -4.47 2.41 -17.44
CA LYS A 87 -4.42 1.10 -18.13
C LYS A 87 -5.71 0.30 -17.92
N PRO A 88 -6.25 0.17 -16.69
CA PRO A 88 -7.52 -0.51 -16.45
C PRO A 88 -8.71 0.18 -17.12
N ALA A 89 -8.72 1.52 -17.24
CA ALA A 89 -9.80 2.25 -17.88
C ALA A 89 -10.07 1.75 -19.30
N LYS A 90 -9.00 1.61 -20.10
CA LYS A 90 -9.09 1.11 -21.49
C LYS A 90 -9.53 -0.35 -21.55
N LYS A 91 -9.10 -1.17 -20.59
CA LYS A 91 -9.33 -2.63 -20.59
C LYS A 91 -10.68 -3.04 -20.00
N LEU A 92 -11.17 -2.33 -18.99
CA LEU A 92 -12.28 -2.76 -18.13
C LEU A 92 -13.42 -1.74 -18.03
N PHE A 93 -13.20 -0.47 -18.36
CA PHE A 93 -14.17 0.62 -18.14
C PHE A 93 -14.46 1.43 -19.40
N GLY A 94 -14.32 0.84 -20.59
CA GLY A 94 -14.66 1.49 -21.86
C GLY A 94 -13.88 2.78 -22.14
N GLY A 95 -12.71 2.96 -21.52
CA GLY A 95 -11.89 4.17 -21.61
C GLY A 95 -12.14 5.21 -20.52
N SER A 96 -13.14 5.02 -19.65
CA SER A 96 -13.44 5.95 -18.56
C SER A 96 -12.43 5.82 -17.41
N VAL A 97 -11.50 6.78 -17.34
CA VAL A 97 -10.51 6.87 -16.24
C VAL A 97 -11.18 7.18 -14.91
N GLN A 98 -12.22 8.02 -14.91
CA GLN A 98 -12.94 8.40 -13.71
C GLN A 98 -13.66 7.19 -13.08
N ASP A 99 -14.25 6.31 -13.89
CA ASP A 99 -14.91 5.10 -13.37
C ASP A 99 -13.88 4.11 -12.81
N ALA A 100 -12.75 3.93 -13.51
CA ALA A 100 -11.64 3.12 -13.03
C ALA A 100 -11.05 3.66 -11.71
N PHE A 101 -10.90 4.99 -11.61
CA PHE A 101 -10.47 5.69 -10.39
C PHE A 101 -11.47 5.51 -9.24
N THR A 102 -12.76 5.68 -9.53
CA THR A 102 -13.82 5.49 -8.53
C THR A 102 -13.82 4.05 -8.03
N TYR A 103 -13.63 3.08 -8.91
CA TYR A 103 -13.54 1.67 -8.54
C TYR A 103 -12.35 1.39 -7.61
N ILE A 104 -11.14 1.83 -7.97
CA ILE A 104 -9.94 1.51 -7.18
C ILE A 104 -9.88 2.29 -5.86
N THR A 105 -10.45 3.50 -5.80
CA THR A 105 -10.57 4.24 -4.55
C THR A 105 -11.48 3.55 -3.56
N GLN A 106 -12.57 2.91 -4.00
CA GLN A 106 -13.38 2.07 -3.10
C GLN A 106 -12.59 0.89 -2.55
N VAL A 107 -11.75 0.25 -3.38
CA VAL A 107 -10.90 -0.87 -2.95
C VAL A 107 -9.91 -0.44 -1.87
N PHE A 108 -9.24 0.69 -2.03
CA PHE A 108 -8.24 1.17 -1.07
C PHE A 108 -8.78 2.11 0.02
N LYS A 109 -10.11 2.31 0.11
CA LYS A 109 -10.73 3.25 1.04
C LYS A 109 -10.27 3.10 2.49
N TYR A 110 -10.06 1.86 2.92
CA TYR A 110 -9.63 1.53 4.28
C TYR A 110 -8.12 1.44 4.46
N GLU A 111 -7.33 1.60 3.39
CA GLU A 111 -5.87 1.65 3.46
C GLU A 111 -5.38 3.09 3.58
N PHE A 112 -5.86 3.99 2.72
CA PHE A 112 -5.37 5.37 2.69
C PHE A 112 -6.31 6.31 3.43
N VAL A 113 -5.77 7.04 4.40
CA VAL A 113 -6.53 8.00 5.23
C VAL A 113 -7.23 9.06 4.37
N THR A 114 -6.62 9.48 3.26
CA THR A 114 -7.16 10.51 2.36
C THR A 114 -8.42 10.14 1.61
N LEU A 115 -8.71 8.85 1.49
CA LEU A 115 -9.91 8.39 0.78
C LEU A 115 -11.15 8.41 1.68
N ASN A 116 -10.98 8.78 2.96
CA ASN A 116 -12.07 8.94 3.90
C ASN A 116 -12.60 10.38 3.87
N ASN A 117 -13.92 10.52 3.77
CA ASN A 117 -14.67 11.75 4.04
C ASN A 117 -14.55 12.90 3.01
N VAL A 118 -14.24 12.62 1.73
CA VAL A 118 -14.26 13.63 0.64
C VAL A 118 -15.06 13.09 -0.55
N ASP A 119 -15.74 13.97 -1.30
CA ASP A 119 -16.40 13.59 -2.55
C ASP A 119 -15.35 13.09 -3.57
N GLY A 120 -15.59 11.90 -4.13
CA GLY A 120 -14.68 11.28 -5.09
C GLY A 120 -14.50 12.10 -6.38
N LYS A 121 -15.48 12.92 -6.76
CA LYS A 121 -15.36 13.82 -7.93
C LYS A 121 -14.38 14.95 -7.68
N ASP A 122 -14.43 15.56 -6.50
CA ASP A 122 -13.54 16.67 -6.14
C ASP A 122 -12.09 16.16 -6.05
N LEU A 123 -11.89 15.01 -5.38
CA LEU A 123 -10.59 14.33 -5.33
C LEU A 123 -10.02 14.06 -6.74
N TYR A 124 -10.84 13.56 -7.66
CA TYR A 124 -10.42 13.27 -9.03
C TYR A 124 -9.98 14.54 -9.78
N ASN A 125 -10.78 15.60 -9.69
CA ASN A 125 -10.52 16.86 -10.39
C ASN A 125 -9.26 17.56 -9.86
N GLU A 126 -9.10 17.64 -8.54
CA GLU A 126 -7.90 18.22 -7.91
C GLU A 126 -6.64 17.43 -8.28
N ALA A 127 -6.71 16.11 -8.24
CA ALA A 127 -5.60 15.24 -8.64
C ALA A 127 -5.25 15.41 -10.13
N LEU A 128 -6.24 15.54 -11.00
CA LEU A 128 -6.01 15.80 -12.42
C LEU A 128 -5.36 17.17 -12.66
N MET A 129 -5.75 18.21 -11.93
CA MET A 129 -5.11 19.53 -12.02
C MET A 129 -3.62 19.43 -11.65
N PHE A 130 -3.31 18.82 -10.50
CA PHE A 130 -1.92 18.58 -10.09
C PHE A 130 -1.12 17.82 -11.17
N LEU A 131 -1.71 16.76 -11.73
CA LEU A 131 -1.05 15.94 -12.74
C LEU A 131 -0.82 16.68 -14.06
N ARG A 132 -1.73 17.59 -14.45
CA ARG A 132 -1.54 18.45 -15.63
C ARG A 132 -0.43 19.46 -15.42
N ASP A 133 -0.43 20.14 -14.27
CA ASP A 133 0.61 21.11 -13.91
C ASP A 133 1.99 20.43 -13.84
N ALA A 134 2.04 19.19 -13.35
CA ALA A 134 3.24 18.37 -13.31
C ALA A 134 3.59 17.69 -14.65
N GLN A 135 2.86 17.95 -15.74
CA GLN A 135 3.06 17.36 -17.07
C GLN A 135 3.01 15.81 -17.09
N CYS A 136 2.24 15.22 -16.17
CA CYS A 136 2.08 13.78 -16.01
C CYS A 136 0.92 13.20 -16.84
N VAL A 137 0.02 14.06 -17.33
CA VAL A 137 -1.14 13.70 -18.16
C VAL A 137 -1.14 14.62 -19.36
N ASN A 138 -1.41 14.09 -20.55
CA ASN A 138 -1.50 14.90 -21.76
C ASN A 138 -2.91 15.50 -21.95
N ASP A 139 -3.09 16.34 -22.97
CA ASP A 139 -4.39 16.97 -23.24
C ASP A 139 -5.49 15.98 -23.65
N LYS A 140 -5.12 14.75 -24.02
CA LYS A 140 -6.05 13.64 -24.29
C LYS A 140 -6.34 12.90 -22.98
N GLN A 141 -7.57 12.99 -22.49
CA GLN A 141 -7.97 12.32 -21.26
C GLN A 141 -7.61 10.81 -21.30
N GLY A 142 -6.76 10.36 -20.37
CA GLY A 142 -6.38 8.94 -20.22
C GLY A 142 -5.08 8.50 -20.91
N GLU A 143 -4.15 9.42 -21.14
CA GLU A 143 -2.80 9.11 -21.59
C GLU A 143 -1.72 9.81 -20.74
N PHE A 144 -0.59 9.13 -20.56
CA PHE A 144 0.55 9.67 -19.83
C PHE A 144 1.16 10.89 -20.55
N GLY A 145 1.56 11.87 -19.76
CA GLY A 145 2.30 13.05 -20.21
C GLY A 145 3.80 12.79 -20.37
N SER A 146 4.58 13.86 -20.51
CA SER A 146 6.03 13.79 -20.77
C SER A 146 6.88 13.61 -19.50
N ASN A 147 6.34 13.90 -18.30
CA ASN A 147 7.11 13.83 -17.05
C ASN A 147 7.17 12.41 -16.46
N ASN A 148 7.91 11.54 -17.14
CA ASN A 148 8.07 10.14 -16.74
C ASN A 148 8.62 9.96 -15.31
N LYS A 149 9.43 10.89 -14.80
CA LYS A 149 10.01 10.78 -13.45
C LYS A 149 8.92 10.85 -12.38
N VAL A 150 8.05 11.86 -12.45
CA VAL A 150 6.97 12.03 -11.47
C VAL A 150 5.94 10.91 -11.61
N ILE A 151 5.60 10.51 -12.84
CA ILE A 151 4.73 9.36 -13.10
C ILE A 151 5.27 8.09 -12.41
N LEU A 152 6.56 7.78 -12.62
CA LEU A 152 7.18 6.62 -12.01
C LEU A 152 7.20 6.72 -10.49
N ILE A 153 7.53 7.87 -9.90
CA ILE A 153 7.51 8.05 -8.44
C ILE A 153 6.10 7.76 -7.89
N LEU A 154 5.07 8.34 -8.50
CA LEU A 154 3.68 8.17 -8.06
C LEU A 154 3.22 6.71 -8.17
N LEU A 155 3.52 6.04 -9.28
CA LEU A 155 3.14 4.62 -9.47
C LEU A 155 3.91 3.68 -8.52
N HIS A 156 5.21 3.89 -8.31
CA HIS A 156 6.01 3.07 -7.39
C HIS A 156 5.62 3.27 -5.93
N LEU A 157 5.15 4.46 -5.56
CA LEU A 157 4.64 4.76 -4.22
C LEU A 157 3.42 3.90 -3.85
N LEU A 158 2.61 3.50 -4.83
CA LEU A 158 1.48 2.59 -4.64
C LEU A 158 1.88 1.11 -4.61
N GLN A 159 3.06 0.75 -5.13
CA GLN A 159 3.43 -0.64 -5.38
C GLN A 159 3.33 -1.55 -4.14
N PRO A 160 3.78 -1.15 -2.93
CA PRO A 160 3.68 -2.00 -1.76
C PRO A 160 2.22 -2.34 -1.40
N PHE A 161 1.32 -1.38 -1.57
CA PHE A 161 -0.11 -1.51 -1.26
C PHE A 161 -0.84 -2.37 -2.30
N VAL A 162 -0.59 -2.09 -3.58
CA VAL A 162 -1.13 -2.88 -4.71
C VAL A 162 -0.69 -4.34 -4.59
N THR A 163 0.59 -4.56 -4.29
CA THR A 163 1.14 -5.92 -4.13
C THR A 163 0.55 -6.63 -2.91
N GLY A 164 0.39 -5.93 -1.79
CA GLY A 164 -0.26 -6.47 -0.59
C GLY A 164 -1.70 -6.92 -0.84
N TYR A 165 -2.50 -6.08 -1.49
CA TYR A 165 -3.87 -6.42 -1.87
C TYR A 165 -3.91 -7.58 -2.87
N ARG A 166 -2.99 -7.60 -3.85
CA ARG A 166 -2.86 -8.70 -4.82
C ARG A 166 -2.51 -10.03 -4.14
N ILE A 167 -1.71 -10.03 -3.08
CA ILE A 167 -1.40 -11.24 -2.30
C ILE A 167 -2.67 -11.84 -1.68
N VAL A 168 -3.56 -11.00 -1.16
CA VAL A 168 -4.87 -11.47 -0.64
C VAL A 168 -5.73 -12.02 -1.78
N VAL A 169 -5.75 -11.35 -2.94
CA VAL A 169 -6.46 -11.85 -4.14
C VAL A 169 -5.93 -13.21 -4.59
N ILE A 170 -4.61 -13.39 -4.67
CA ILE A 170 -3.98 -14.67 -5.02
C ILE A 170 -4.37 -15.76 -4.03
N THR A 171 -4.35 -15.45 -2.73
CA THR A 171 -4.74 -16.38 -1.67
C THR A 171 -6.20 -16.81 -1.82
N LEU A 172 -7.11 -15.88 -2.04
CA LEU A 172 -8.54 -16.15 -2.23
C LEU A 172 -8.83 -16.91 -3.53
N LEU A 173 -8.15 -16.58 -4.63
CA LEU A 173 -8.29 -17.31 -5.89
C LEU A 173 -7.80 -18.76 -5.77
N GLU A 174 -6.73 -19.00 -5.01
CA GLU A 174 -6.27 -20.36 -4.72
C GLU A 174 -7.28 -21.13 -3.87
N MET A 175 -7.97 -20.46 -2.94
CA MET A 175 -9.09 -21.07 -2.20
C MET A 175 -10.27 -21.40 -3.12
N CYS A 176 -10.61 -20.55 -4.09
CA CYS A 176 -11.64 -20.85 -5.11
C CYS A 176 -11.32 -22.15 -5.85
N LYS A 177 -10.08 -22.30 -6.35
CA LYS A 177 -9.67 -23.52 -7.08
C LYS A 177 -9.82 -24.80 -6.26
N ARG A 178 -9.68 -24.70 -4.94
CA ARG A 178 -9.80 -25.82 -4.01
C ARG A 178 -11.19 -25.96 -3.41
N ASN A 179 -12.14 -25.12 -3.80
CA ASN A 179 -13.50 -25.05 -3.24
C ASN A 179 -13.52 -24.91 -1.71
N MET A 180 -12.62 -24.10 -1.16
CA MET A 180 -12.45 -23.93 0.29
C MET A 180 -13.03 -22.61 0.79
N GLN A 181 -13.56 -22.63 2.01
CA GLN A 181 -13.82 -21.45 2.83
C GLN A 181 -12.75 -21.34 3.91
N GLY A 182 -12.49 -20.14 4.41
CA GLY A 182 -11.50 -19.91 5.46
C GLY A 182 -11.97 -18.87 6.45
N THR A 183 -11.57 -19.01 7.70
CA THR A 183 -11.74 -17.96 8.70
C THR A 183 -10.86 -16.75 8.34
N PRO A 184 -11.18 -15.54 8.84
CA PRO A 184 -10.35 -14.37 8.63
C PRO A 184 -8.88 -14.62 9.04
N THR A 185 -8.66 -15.29 10.17
CA THR A 185 -7.32 -15.59 10.70
C THR A 185 -6.53 -16.50 9.77
N GLU A 186 -7.14 -17.57 9.27
CA GLU A 186 -6.49 -18.50 8.33
C GLU A 186 -6.11 -17.79 7.03
N ILE A 187 -7.00 -16.97 6.46
CA ILE A 187 -6.75 -16.25 5.22
C ILE A 187 -5.57 -15.27 5.38
N LEU A 188 -5.51 -14.56 6.50
CA LEU A 188 -4.40 -13.66 6.81
C LEU A 188 -3.08 -14.45 6.92
N LEU A 189 -3.08 -15.58 7.62
CA LEU A 189 -1.89 -16.42 7.79
C LEU A 189 -1.39 -16.95 6.44
N TYR A 190 -2.28 -17.47 5.59
CA TYR A 190 -1.92 -17.94 4.26
C TYR A 190 -1.41 -16.79 3.38
N SER A 191 -2.03 -15.61 3.45
CA SER A 191 -1.58 -14.42 2.73
C SER A 191 -0.17 -14.00 3.16
N GLN A 192 0.14 -14.04 4.46
CA GLN A 192 1.50 -13.76 4.95
C GLN A 192 2.51 -14.81 4.47
N LYS A 193 2.16 -16.09 4.39
CA LYS A 193 3.04 -17.13 3.80
C LYS A 193 3.31 -16.88 2.32
N VAL A 194 2.31 -16.43 1.56
CA VAL A 194 2.50 -16.01 0.16
C VAL A 194 3.44 -14.79 0.07
N ALA A 195 3.23 -13.79 0.92
CA ALA A 195 4.10 -12.62 1.01
C ALA A 195 5.55 -13.00 1.36
N GLN A 196 5.74 -13.90 2.34
CA GLN A 196 7.05 -14.39 2.77
C GLN A 196 7.80 -15.07 1.61
N LYS A 197 7.10 -15.93 0.85
CA LYS A 197 7.69 -16.57 -0.33
C LYS A 197 8.11 -15.54 -1.38
N GLY A 198 7.26 -14.54 -1.64
CA GLY A 198 7.59 -13.44 -2.55
C GLY A 198 8.78 -12.61 -2.06
N LEU A 199 8.88 -12.38 -0.74
CA LEU A 199 9.95 -11.60 -0.14
C LEU A 199 11.29 -12.34 -0.24
N ALA A 200 11.30 -13.64 0.02
CA ALA A 200 12.49 -14.48 -0.13
C ALA A 200 13.03 -14.50 -1.57
N GLN A 201 12.15 -14.23 -2.55
CA GLN A 201 12.49 -14.13 -3.97
C GLN A 201 12.81 -12.69 -4.42
N GLY A 202 12.74 -11.71 -3.52
CA GLY A 202 12.92 -10.29 -3.84
C GLY A 202 11.81 -9.68 -4.69
N LEU A 203 10.64 -10.33 -4.76
CA LEU A 203 9.53 -9.93 -5.65
C LEU A 203 8.52 -8.98 -5.00
N VAL A 204 8.51 -8.87 -3.67
CA VAL A 204 7.53 -8.06 -2.94
C VAL A 204 8.20 -7.21 -1.86
N HIS A 205 7.62 -6.04 -1.61
CA HIS A 205 8.06 -5.15 -0.55
C HIS A 205 7.81 -5.76 0.84
N PRO A 206 8.71 -5.58 1.84
CA PRO A 206 8.53 -6.13 3.19
C PRO A 206 7.20 -5.76 3.87
N TYR A 207 6.62 -4.60 3.53
CA TYR A 207 5.29 -4.19 4.01
C TYR A 207 4.17 -5.18 3.68
N CYS A 208 4.33 -6.02 2.65
CA CYS A 208 3.37 -7.08 2.30
C CYS A 208 3.13 -8.12 3.41
N LEU A 209 4.00 -8.16 4.43
CA LEU A 209 3.81 -8.99 5.61
C LEU A 209 2.95 -8.34 6.71
N SER A 210 2.61 -7.06 6.58
CA SER A 210 1.80 -6.31 7.55
C SER A 210 0.41 -6.94 7.68
N ARG A 211 0.08 -7.44 8.88
CA ARG A 211 -1.27 -7.97 9.16
C ARG A 211 -2.33 -6.88 9.03
N ASP A 212 -2.00 -5.63 9.30
CA ASP A 212 -2.97 -4.53 9.24
C ASP A 212 -3.35 -4.22 7.80
N MET A 213 -2.39 -4.16 6.87
CA MET A 213 -2.69 -4.02 5.44
C MET A 213 -3.51 -5.21 4.92
N LEU A 214 -3.15 -6.44 5.29
CA LEU A 214 -3.89 -7.63 4.85
C LEU A 214 -5.32 -7.66 5.43
N LYS A 215 -5.51 -7.17 6.66
CA LYS A 215 -6.85 -6.98 7.27
C LYS A 215 -7.65 -5.91 6.55
N ASN A 216 -7.05 -4.77 6.20
CA ASN A 216 -7.70 -3.70 5.45
C ASN A 216 -8.17 -4.20 4.09
N ALA A 217 -7.34 -4.96 3.38
CA ALA A 217 -7.71 -5.61 2.13
C ALA A 217 -8.89 -6.56 2.32
N LEU A 218 -8.82 -7.46 3.31
CA LEU A 218 -9.88 -8.44 3.58
C LEU A 218 -11.21 -7.75 3.97
N PHE A 219 -11.14 -6.69 4.77
CA PHE A 219 -12.30 -5.90 5.15
C PHE A 219 -12.93 -5.21 3.94
N SER A 220 -12.12 -4.51 3.15
CA SER A 220 -12.55 -3.91 1.87
C SER A 220 -13.21 -4.93 0.96
N PHE A 221 -12.61 -6.14 0.87
CA PHE A 221 -13.13 -7.20 0.02
C PHE A 221 -14.48 -7.74 0.47
N CYS A 222 -14.72 -7.76 1.77
CA CYS A 222 -16.02 -8.12 2.31
C CYS A 222 -17.09 -7.06 2.00
N ILE A 223 -16.75 -5.78 2.11
CA ILE A 223 -17.68 -4.67 1.81
C ILE A 223 -18.04 -4.68 0.33
N LEU A 224 -17.05 -4.86 -0.54
CA LEU A 224 -17.18 -4.86 -2.01
C LEU A 224 -17.62 -6.22 -2.59
N LYS A 225 -17.98 -7.18 -1.74
CA LYS A 225 -18.52 -8.50 -2.11
C LYS A 225 -17.56 -9.37 -2.95
N TYR A 226 -16.26 -9.08 -2.95
CA TYR A 226 -15.24 -10.02 -3.43
C TYR A 226 -15.20 -11.29 -2.57
N ILE A 227 -15.61 -11.18 -1.30
CA ILE A 227 -15.87 -12.29 -0.40
C ILE A 227 -17.21 -12.08 0.29
N THR A 228 -17.91 -13.17 0.63
CA THR A 228 -19.13 -13.15 1.43
C THR A 228 -18.90 -13.80 2.78
N LYS A 229 -19.55 -13.28 3.83
CA LYS A 229 -19.53 -13.87 5.16
C LYS A 229 -20.53 -15.02 5.20
N ASN A 230 -20.06 -16.18 5.65
CA ASN A 230 -20.89 -17.30 6.05
C ASN A 230 -20.65 -17.54 7.53
N GLU A 231 -21.69 -17.38 8.35
CA GLU A 231 -21.61 -17.61 9.79
C GLU A 231 -22.30 -18.93 10.10
N THR A 232 -21.56 -19.87 10.68
CA THR A 232 -22.10 -21.17 11.08
C THR A 232 -21.57 -21.49 12.46
N ASN A 233 -22.47 -21.76 13.42
CA ASN A 233 -22.12 -22.08 14.81
C ASN A 233 -21.22 -21.03 15.49
N GLY A 234 -21.41 -19.74 15.18
CA GLY A 234 -20.63 -18.63 15.73
C GLY A 234 -19.23 -18.45 15.13
N GLU A 235 -18.83 -19.27 14.16
CA GLU A 235 -17.59 -19.09 13.41
C GLU A 235 -17.87 -18.39 12.07
N ILE A 236 -17.18 -17.28 11.83
CA ILE A 236 -17.25 -16.55 10.56
C ILE A 236 -16.24 -17.15 9.59
N ARG A 237 -16.74 -17.60 8.44
CA ARG A 237 -15.94 -18.04 7.30
C ARG A 237 -16.21 -17.16 6.09
N TYR A 238 -15.20 -16.97 5.26
CA TYR A 238 -15.32 -16.21 4.03
C TYR A 238 -15.37 -17.14 2.82
N LEU A 239 -16.37 -16.91 1.96
CA LEU A 239 -16.53 -17.55 0.67
C LEU A 239 -16.10 -16.56 -0.43
N PRO A 240 -15.04 -16.85 -1.20
CA PRO A 240 -14.55 -15.97 -2.24
C PRO A 240 -15.43 -16.00 -3.51
N ASN A 241 -15.64 -14.83 -4.12
CA ASN A 241 -16.29 -14.68 -5.42
C ASN A 241 -15.25 -14.65 -6.53
N GLU A 242 -15.04 -15.79 -7.19
CA GLU A 242 -13.98 -15.96 -8.19
C GLU A 242 -14.07 -14.94 -9.33
N LYS A 243 -15.27 -14.67 -9.86
CA LYS A 243 -15.47 -13.75 -10.99
C LYS A 243 -15.00 -12.34 -10.64
N LEU A 244 -15.45 -11.83 -9.49
CA LEU A 244 -15.08 -10.48 -9.06
C LEU A 244 -13.59 -10.40 -8.68
N LEU A 245 -13.04 -11.44 -8.05
CA LEU A 245 -11.61 -11.50 -7.72
C LEU A 245 -10.72 -11.52 -8.97
N ARG A 246 -11.12 -12.22 -10.04
CA ARG A 246 -10.40 -12.20 -11.33
C ARG A 246 -10.46 -10.82 -12.00
N GLN A 247 -11.59 -10.13 -11.92
CA GLN A 247 -11.69 -8.75 -12.40
C GLN A 247 -10.76 -7.81 -11.59
N LEU A 248 -10.74 -7.95 -10.26
CA LEU A 248 -9.84 -7.18 -9.42
C LEU A 248 -8.36 -7.51 -9.70
N ALA A 249 -8.01 -8.79 -9.86
CA ALA A 249 -6.66 -9.20 -10.25
C ALA A 249 -6.24 -8.51 -11.57
N CYS A 250 -7.12 -8.53 -12.57
CA CYS A 250 -6.91 -7.87 -13.85
C CYS A 250 -6.71 -6.35 -13.72
N PHE A 251 -7.36 -5.70 -12.75
CA PHE A 251 -7.16 -4.28 -12.46
C PHE A 251 -5.80 -4.02 -11.82
N LEU A 252 -5.42 -4.84 -10.83
CA LEU A 252 -4.19 -4.69 -10.04
C LEU A 252 -2.94 -5.11 -10.82
N ASP A 253 -3.07 -5.98 -11.82
CA ASP A 253 -1.99 -6.42 -12.68
C ASP A 253 -1.59 -5.32 -13.67
N GLN A 254 -0.74 -4.41 -13.18
CA GLN A 254 -0.08 -3.41 -14.00
C GLN A 254 1.39 -3.76 -14.14
N GLU A 255 1.80 -4.10 -15.35
CA GLU A 255 3.19 -3.93 -15.77
C GLU A 255 3.50 -2.44 -15.61
N VAL A 256 4.37 -2.12 -14.65
CA VAL A 256 4.92 -0.78 -14.52
C VAL A 256 5.61 -0.45 -15.85
N VAL A 257 5.13 0.60 -16.50
CA VAL A 257 5.55 1.11 -17.82
C VAL A 257 6.95 0.64 -18.25
N GLU A 258 7.01 -0.33 -19.18
CA GLU A 258 8.27 -0.87 -19.74
C GLU A 258 9.02 0.10 -20.67
N ASN A 259 8.66 1.39 -20.72
CA ASN A 259 9.36 2.39 -21.52
C ASN A 259 10.46 3.12 -20.73
N SER A 260 11.33 2.35 -20.09
CA SER A 260 12.57 2.85 -19.47
C SER A 260 13.79 2.29 -20.20
N GLN A 261 14.01 2.68 -21.46
CA GLN A 261 15.31 2.47 -22.11
C GLN A 261 16.49 3.20 -21.40
N LYS A 262 16.25 3.88 -20.27
CA LYS A 262 17.28 4.25 -19.30
C LYS A 262 16.67 4.15 -17.91
N GLU A 263 17.15 3.19 -17.11
CA GLU A 263 16.97 3.25 -15.66
C GLU A 263 17.31 4.66 -15.16
N PRO A 264 16.42 5.35 -14.42
CA PRO A 264 16.84 6.50 -13.68
C PRO A 264 17.82 6.00 -12.61
N LYS A 265 19.12 6.32 -12.79
CA LYS A 265 20.15 6.16 -11.77
C LYS A 265 19.80 7.05 -10.57
N CYS A 266 18.87 6.61 -9.74
CA CYS A 266 18.71 7.13 -8.40
C CYS A 266 19.79 6.48 -7.54
N ARG A 267 20.94 7.15 -7.44
CA ARG A 267 21.85 6.93 -6.32
C ARG A 267 21.19 7.56 -5.10
N LEU A 268 20.86 6.74 -4.10
CA LEU A 268 20.74 7.19 -2.72
C LEU A 268 22.14 7.50 -2.18
#